data_AF-A0A816HB05-F1
#
_entry.id   AF-A0A816HB05-F1
#
_cell.length_a   1.000
_cell.length_b   1.000
_cell.length_c   1.000
_cell.angle_alpha   90.00
_cell.angle_beta   90.00
_cell.angle_gamma   90.00
#
_symmetry.space_group_name_H-M   'P 1'
#
loop_
_entity.id
_entity.type
_entity.pdbx_description
1 polymer ?
#
loop_
_entity_poly.entity_id
_entity_poly.type
_entity_poly.pdbx_seq_one_letter_code
_entity_poly.pdbx_strand_id
1 'polypeptide(L)' 'PGFSSKTGHFTQVVWEGSDRLGVGIGFSSDDRKVYVVTNYNPPGNYQGQFGENVSPANCQ' A
#
# COMPACT_ATOMS: atom_id res chain seq x y z
N PRO A 1 7.97 11.55 6.68
CA PRO A 1 7.64 10.13 6.41
C PRO A 1 8.76 9.50 5.56
N GLY A 2 8.96 8.18 5.60
CA GLY A 2 10.01 7.48 4.87
C GLY A 2 9.81 5.97 4.87
N PHE A 3 10.57 5.23 4.06
CA PHE A 3 10.41 3.78 3.95
C PHE A 3 10.96 3.06 5.18
N SER A 4 10.18 2.12 5.72
CA SER A 4 10.67 1.06 6.61
C SER A 4 9.87 -0.21 6.39
N SER A 5 10.46 -1.37 6.71
CA SER A 5 9.76 -2.67 6.60
C SER A 5 8.46 -2.74 7.42
N LYS A 6 8.36 -1.94 8.49
CA LYS A 6 7.17 -1.86 9.34
C LYS A 6 6.06 -0.97 8.77
N THR A 7 6.38 -0.07 7.83
CA THR A 7 5.44 0.95 7.34
C THR A 7 5.20 0.93 5.83
N GLY A 8 6.01 0.21 5.06
CA GLY A 8 5.94 0.19 3.59
C GLY A 8 4.59 -0.22 3.01
N HIS A 9 3.87 -1.14 3.67
CA HIS A 9 2.51 -1.50 3.25
C HIS A 9 1.54 -0.34 3.46
N PHE A 10 1.58 0.31 4.63
CA PHE A 10 0.74 1.46 4.94
C PHE A 10 1.00 2.61 3.96
N THR A 11 2.26 2.99 3.76
CA THR A 11 2.61 4.12 2.89
C THR A 11 2.21 3.91 1.44
N GLN A 12 2.16 2.66 0.96
CA GLN A 12 1.62 2.35 -0.37
C GLN A 12 0.09 2.51 -0.44
N VAL A 13 -0.64 2.12 0.61
CA VAL A 13 -2.11 2.23 0.66
C VAL A 13 -2.56 3.68 0.62
N VAL A 14 -1.85 4.56 1.32
CA VAL A 14 -2.20 6.00 1.41
C VAL A 14 -1.43 6.87 0.42
N TRP A 15 -0.74 6.27 -0.55
CA TRP A 15 0.11 7.00 -1.49
C TRP A 15 -0.75 7.87 -2.43
N GLU A 16 -0.70 9.19 -2.26
CA GLU A 16 -1.53 10.14 -3.03
C GLU A 16 -1.41 9.95 -4.55
N GLY A 17 -0.20 9.69 -5.07
CA GLY A 17 0.04 9.52 -6.50
C GLY A 17 -0.42 8.19 -7.09
N SER A 18 -0.93 7.24 -6.30
CA SER A 18 -1.44 5.95 -6.78
C SER A 18 -2.94 6.06 -7.09
N ASP A 19 -3.32 5.95 -8.37
CA ASP A 19 -4.69 6.22 -8.84
C ASP A 19 -5.51 4.96 -9.15
N ARG A 20 -4.85 3.81 -9.28
CA ARG A 20 -5.47 2.53 -9.63
C ARG A 20 -4.99 1.43 -8.69
N LEU A 21 -5.95 0.61 -8.26
CA LEU A 21 -5.73 -0.55 -7.40
C LEU A 21 -6.31 -1.81 -8.07
N GLY A 22 -5.47 -2.82 -8.22
CA GLY A 22 -5.88 -4.19 -8.53
C GLY A 22 -5.76 -5.08 -7.30
N VAL A 23 -6.77 -5.91 -7.03
CA VAL A 23 -6.76 -6.85 -5.90
C VAL A 23 -7.00 -8.27 -6.42
N GLY A 24 -6.10 -9.18 -6.07
CA GLY A 24 -6.23 -10.62 -6.32
C GLY A 24 -6.43 -11.36 -5.00
N ILE A 25 -7.37 -12.31 -4.99
CA ILE A 25 -7.66 -13.15 -3.82
C ILE A 25 -7.54 -14.61 -4.25
N GLY A 26 -6.79 -15.40 -3.49
CA GLY A 26 -6.66 -16.84 -3.68
C GLY A 26 -6.76 -17.58 -2.34
N PHE A 27 -7.29 -18.79 -2.38
CA PHE A 27 -7.43 -19.65 -1.20
C PHE A 27 -6.42 -20.81 -1.28
N SER A 28 -5.90 -21.26 -0.14
CA SER A 28 -5.13 -22.51 -0.12
C SER A 28 -6.02 -23.70 -0.47
N SER A 29 -5.45 -24.80 -0.96
CA SER A 29 -6.21 -26.01 -1.34
C SER A 29 -7.04 -26.63 -0.21
N ASP A 30 -6.74 -26.27 1.05
CA ASP A 30 -7.46 -26.70 2.25
C ASP A 30 -8.36 -25.60 2.84
N ASP A 31 -8.52 -24.47 2.15
CA ASP A 31 -9.31 -23.29 2.52
C ASP A 31 -8.94 -22.64 3.87
N ARG A 32 -7.80 -23.00 4.47
CA ARG A 32 -7.36 -22.44 5.76
C ARG A 32 -6.59 -21.12 5.65
N LYS A 33 -6.16 -20.75 4.45
CA LYS A 33 -5.43 -19.51 4.19
C LYS A 33 -6.07 -18.73 3.06
N VAL A 34 -6.12 -17.42 3.24
CA VAL A 34 -6.46 -16.47 2.20
C VAL A 34 -5.21 -15.68 1.85
N TYR A 35 -4.86 -15.68 0.58
CA TYR A 35 -3.78 -14.90 0.00
C TYR A 35 -4.41 -13.69 -0.68
N VAL A 36 -4.09 -12.50 -0.20
CA VAL A 36 -4.53 -11.24 -0.79
C VAL A 36 -3.30 -10.55 -1.36
N VAL A 37 -3.34 -10.23 -2.66
CA VAL A 37 -2.28 -9.49 -3.36
C VAL A 37 -2.88 -8.20 -3.89
N THR A 38 -2.14 -7.11 -3.74
CA THR A 38 -2.54 -5.79 -4.24
C THR A 38 -1.48 -5.27 -5.20
N ASN A 39 -1.94 -4.66 -6.29
CA ASN A 39 -1.07 -3.98 -7.26
C ASN A 39 -1.55 -2.53 -7.42
N TYR A 40 -0.62 -1.59 -7.27
CA TYR A 40 -0.90 -0.15 -7.30
C TYR A 40 -0.24 0.44 -8.55
N ASN A 41 -0.97 1.30 -9.25
CA ASN A 41 -0.46 2.04 -10.39
C ASN A 41 -0.87 3.51 -10.26
N PRO A 42 0.03 4.48 -10.50
CA PRO A 42 1.49 4.34 -10.39
C PRO A 42 1.92 3.73 -9.05
N PRO A 43 3.05 3.00 -8.98
CA PRO A 43 3.54 2.47 -7.70
C PRO A 43 3.97 3.60 -6.76
N GLY A 44 3.92 3.35 -5.46
CA GLY A 44 4.31 4.29 -4.43
C GLY A 44 5.68 3.97 -3.82
N ASN A 45 5.92 4.50 -2.62
CA ASN A 45 7.14 4.26 -1.83
C ASN A 45 8.45 4.71 -2.49
N TYR A 46 8.40 5.68 -3.40
CA TYR A 46 9.60 6.26 -3.97
C TYR A 46 10.35 7.10 -2.94
N GLN A 47 11.64 6.81 -2.77
CA GLN A 47 12.51 7.56 -1.86
C GLN A 47 12.55 9.04 -2.25
N GLY A 48 12.40 9.92 -1.27
CA GLY A 48 12.32 11.38 -1.49
C GLY A 48 10.91 11.92 -1.76
N GLN A 49 9.92 11.06 -2.07
CA GLN A 49 8.56 11.51 -2.43
C GLN A 49 7.52 11.32 -1.31
N PHE A 50 7.94 10.78 -0.16
CA PHE A 50 7.04 10.49 0.96
C PHE A 50 6.35 11.72 1.54
N GLY A 51 7.00 12.90 1.52
CA GLY A 51 6.42 14.13 2.08
C GLY A 51 5.21 14.65 1.31
N GLU A 52 5.17 14.38 0.01
CA GLU A 52 4.08 14.80 -0.89
C GLU A 52 2.97 13.75 -0.96
N ASN A 53 3.31 12.48 -0.72
CA ASN A 53 2.39 11.36 -0.95
C ASN A 53 1.84 10.70 0.32
N VAL A 54 2.36 11.03 1.50
CA VAL A 54 1.88 10.46 2.78
C VAL A 54 1.50 11.60 3.72
N SER A 55 0.23 12.01 3.61
CA SER A 55 -0.34 13.08 4.42
C SER A 55 -0.46 12.68 5.90
N PRO A 56 -0.29 13.61 6.85
CA PRO A 56 -0.61 13.36 8.24
C PRO A 56 -2.09 13.01 8.40
N ALA A 57 -2.41 12.17 9.38
CA ALA A 57 -3.80 11.88 9.69
C ALA A 57 -4.51 13.18 10.08
N ASN A 58 -5.68 13.43 9.49
CA ASN A 58 -6.52 14.53 9.93
C ASN A 58 -6.96 14.25 11.38
N CYS A 59 -6.46 15.05 12.32
CA CYS A 59 -7.12 15.18 13.62
C CYS A 59 -8.42 15.95 13.40
N GLN A 60 -9.55 15.24 13.44
CA GLN A 60 -10.85 15.86 13.73
C GLN A 60 -11.15 15.72 15.22
#